data_AF-A0A1I8M127-F1
#
_entry.id   AF-A0A1I8M127-F1
#
_cell.length_a   1.000
_cell.length_b   1.000
_cell.length_c   1.000
_cell.angle_alpha   90.00
_cell.angle_beta   90.00
_cell.angle_gamma   90.00
#
_symmetry.space_group_name_H-M   'P 1'
#
loop_
_entity.id
_entity.type
_entity.pdbx_description
1 polymer ?
#
loop_
_entity_poly.entity_id
_entity_poly.type
_entity_poly.pdbx_seq_one_letter_code
_entity_poly.pdbx_strand_id
1 'polypeptide(L)'
;MSLKPNISTPELAKLINVHLGEKYLKETPSWKVLDSPISGRGIFAARDIAAGEVILRDRALVVGPRGTKESSNQNPDACVVCYKPLEVNGNESQIMCKNGCTLPLCDSCSQGNRHSTECELFRRWKPKDPKKVIPHILRLVSIVRCFFLNDAQRKLFLSLQPHSDKYYMLELQRAAACFENFPKDREMLEYFYHSVCVFNTNAFDGGSREMGEEEVRVRALFPLAAMLNHQCSPNADHHFENPETIVITAVRPIKG
;
A
#
# COMPACT_ATOMS: atom_id res chain seq x y z
N MET A 1 -15.04 13.35 -9.66
CA MET A 1 -15.25 12.83 -8.27
C MET A 1 -14.58 13.77 -7.24
N SER A 2 -15.21 14.10 -6.11
CA SER A 2 -14.57 14.96 -5.09
C SER A 2 -13.43 14.22 -4.35
N LEU A 3 -12.22 14.78 -4.38
CA LEU A 3 -11.01 14.23 -3.72
C LEU A 3 -10.80 14.75 -2.29
N LYS A 4 -11.77 15.46 -1.72
CA LYS A 4 -11.69 16.05 -0.38
C LYS A 4 -12.88 15.65 0.47
N PRO A 5 -12.85 14.49 1.14
CA PRO A 5 -13.85 14.17 2.14
C PRO A 5 -13.56 15.04 3.37
N ASN A 6 -14.50 15.90 3.75
CA ASN A 6 -14.45 16.55 5.05
C ASN A 6 -14.97 15.53 6.08
N ILE A 7 -14.06 14.82 6.76
CA ILE A 7 -14.43 13.88 7.82
C ILE A 7 -13.84 14.34 9.15
N SER A 8 -14.66 14.27 10.19
CA SER A 8 -14.22 14.52 11.55
C SER A 8 -13.36 13.36 12.07
N THR A 9 -12.54 13.62 13.08
CA THR A 9 -11.70 12.61 13.74
C THR A 9 -12.50 11.44 14.34
N PRO A 10 -13.68 11.66 14.98
CA PRO A 10 -14.56 10.58 15.39
C PRO A 10 -15.11 9.73 14.24
N GLU A 11 -15.41 10.33 13.09
CA GLU A 11 -15.87 9.60 11.90
C GLU A 11 -14.74 8.76 11.29
N LEU A 12 -13.51 9.31 11.24
CA LEU A 12 -12.32 8.55 10.85
C LEU A 12 -12.11 7.34 11.75
N ALA A 13 -12.19 7.52 13.07
CA ALA A 13 -12.02 6.44 14.03
C ALA A 13 -13.03 5.30 13.79
N LYS A 14 -14.29 5.64 13.45
CA LYS A 14 -15.31 4.64 13.08
C LYS A 14 -14.96 3.91 11.77
N LEU A 15 -14.49 4.63 10.75
CA LEU A 15 -14.07 4.01 9.49
C LEU A 15 -12.88 3.06 9.69
N ILE A 16 -11.92 3.44 10.54
CA ILE A 16 -10.80 2.58 10.92
C ILE A 16 -11.30 1.32 11.63
N ASN A 17 -12.22 1.44 12.60
CA ASN A 17 -12.78 0.28 13.30
C ASN A 17 -13.46 -0.70 12.34
N VAL A 18 -14.25 -0.19 11.38
CA VAL A 18 -14.87 -1.02 10.34
C VAL A 18 -13.82 -1.69 9.45
N HIS A 19 -12.76 -0.97 9.08
CA HIS A 19 -11.66 -1.49 8.25
C HIS A 19 -10.88 -2.61 8.95
N LEU A 20 -10.54 -2.43 10.23
CA LEU A 20 -9.85 -3.43 11.03
C LEU A 20 -10.68 -4.71 11.17
N GLY A 21 -11.99 -4.57 11.39
CA GLY A 21 -12.90 -5.68 11.64
C GLY A 21 -12.58 -6.45 12.93
N GLU A 22 -13.34 -7.50 13.21
CA GLU A 22 -13.25 -8.29 14.45
C GLU A 22 -11.87 -8.93 14.67
N LYS A 23 -11.15 -9.23 13.57
CA LYS A 23 -9.82 -9.86 13.65
C LYS A 23 -8.78 -8.98 14.35
N TYR A 24 -8.81 -7.66 14.11
CA TYR A 24 -7.76 -6.75 14.57
C TYR A 24 -8.26 -5.69 15.56
N LEU A 25 -9.57 -5.43 15.62
CA LEU A 25 -10.18 -4.55 16.61
C LEU A 25 -10.44 -5.31 17.91
N LYS A 26 -9.68 -4.98 18.97
CA LYS A 26 -9.92 -5.49 20.33
C LYS A 26 -11.15 -4.82 20.95
N GLU A 27 -11.85 -5.52 21.85
CA GLU A 27 -12.97 -4.94 22.63
C GLU A 27 -12.55 -3.69 23.40
N THR A 28 -11.34 -3.72 23.99
CA THR A 28 -10.70 -2.58 24.65
C THR A 28 -9.36 -2.28 23.99
N PRO A 29 -9.32 -1.44 22.94
CA PRO A 29 -8.07 -1.06 22.29
C PRO A 29 -7.13 -0.32 23.24
N SER A 30 -5.82 -0.54 23.11
CA SER A 30 -4.79 0.21 23.84
C SER A 30 -4.57 1.62 23.28
N TRP A 31 -5.34 2.01 22.27
CA TRP A 31 -5.15 3.22 21.49
C TRP A 31 -6.48 3.93 21.21
N LYS A 32 -6.41 5.24 20.93
CA LYS A 32 -7.52 6.07 20.45
C LYS A 32 -7.00 6.98 19.34
N VAL A 33 -7.85 7.28 18.36
CA VAL A 33 -7.56 8.28 17.32
C VAL A 33 -8.14 9.62 17.78
N LEU A 34 -7.29 10.63 17.95
CA LEU A 34 -7.66 11.95 18.43
C LEU A 34 -6.98 13.05 17.60
N ASP A 35 -7.47 14.28 17.74
CA ASP A 35 -6.79 15.47 17.22
C ASP A 35 -5.58 15.81 18.09
N SER A 36 -4.45 16.05 17.45
CA SER A 36 -3.22 16.58 18.02
C SER A 36 -3.18 18.09 17.79
N PRO A 37 -2.86 18.88 18.84
CA PRO A 37 -2.71 20.33 18.69
C PRO A 37 -1.51 20.73 17.81
N ILE A 38 -0.62 19.79 17.47
CA ILE A 38 0.65 20.07 16.76
C ILE A 38 0.67 19.45 15.36
N SER A 39 0.06 18.28 15.16
CA SER A 39 0.26 17.47 13.95
C SER A 39 -1.02 16.99 13.28
N GLY A 40 -2.16 17.65 13.53
CA GLY A 40 -3.43 17.28 12.93
C GLY A 40 -4.06 16.10 13.67
N ARG A 41 -4.04 14.89 13.11
CA ARG A 41 -4.63 13.69 13.75
C ARG A 41 -3.51 12.77 14.25
N GLY A 42 -3.80 11.94 15.25
CA GLY A 42 -2.80 11.05 15.83
C GLY A 42 -3.39 9.84 16.54
N ILE A 43 -2.51 8.89 16.86
CA ILE A 43 -2.79 7.78 17.77
C ILE A 43 -2.28 8.12 19.18
N PHE A 44 -3.15 7.96 20.17
CA PHE A 44 -2.87 8.20 21.58
C PHE A 44 -3.11 6.92 22.39
N ALA A 45 -2.34 6.72 23.45
CA ALA A 45 -2.56 5.59 24.35
C ALA A 45 -3.90 5.73 25.08
N ALA A 46 -4.64 4.62 25.20
CA ALA A 46 -5.92 4.56 25.92
C ALA A 46 -5.75 4.17 27.39
N ARG A 47 -4.57 3.66 27.73
CA ARG A 47 -4.11 3.16 29.03
C ARG A 47 -2.59 3.11 29.02
N ASP A 48 -1.99 2.80 30.16
CA ASP A 48 -0.57 2.46 30.23
C ASP A 48 -0.24 1.24 29.36
N ILE A 49 0.90 1.30 28.67
CA ILE A 49 1.41 0.27 27.76
C ILE A 49 2.85 -0.06 28.17
N ALA A 50 3.13 -1.35 28.39
CA ALA A 50 4.47 -1.80 28.77
C ALA A 50 5.42 -1.82 27.57
N ALA A 51 6.73 -1.72 27.82
CA ALA A 51 7.73 -1.94 26.78
C ALA A 51 7.62 -3.37 26.22
N GLY A 52 7.73 -3.53 24.90
CA GLY A 52 7.55 -4.79 24.19
C GLY A 52 6.09 -5.18 23.94
N GLU A 53 5.11 -4.42 24.43
CA GLU A 53 3.69 -4.73 24.24
C GLU A 53 3.21 -4.31 22.84
N VAL A 54 2.41 -5.16 22.19
CA VAL A 54 1.74 -4.83 20.92
C VAL A 54 0.65 -3.79 21.17
N ILE A 55 0.86 -2.60 20.61
CA ILE A 55 -0.07 -1.46 20.66
C ILE A 55 -1.27 -1.75 19.75
N LEU A 56 -1.00 -2.06 18.47
CA LEU A 56 -2.02 -2.30 17.46
C LEU A 56 -1.50 -3.24 16.36
N ARG A 57 -2.45 -3.88 15.68
CA ARG A 57 -2.25 -4.52 14.37
C ARG A 57 -3.16 -3.81 13.38
N ASP A 58 -2.64 -3.55 12.19
CA ASP A 58 -3.41 -2.91 11.12
C ASP A 58 -3.27 -3.73 9.83
N ARG A 59 -4.38 -3.84 9.11
CA ARG A 59 -4.44 -4.54 7.82
C ARG A 59 -4.34 -3.54 6.68
N ALA A 60 -3.69 -3.94 5.60
CA ALA A 60 -3.53 -3.07 4.44
C ALA A 60 -4.90 -2.70 3.86
N LEU A 61 -5.12 -1.40 3.62
CA LEU A 61 -6.20 -0.91 2.76
C LEU A 61 -5.87 -1.17 1.30
N VAL A 62 -4.63 -0.87 0.92
CA VAL A 62 -4.04 -1.21 -0.37
C VAL A 62 -2.62 -1.65 -0.14
N VAL A 63 -2.24 -2.77 -0.73
CA VAL A 63 -0.86 -3.25 -0.82
C VAL A 63 -0.51 -3.40 -2.29
N GLY A 64 0.76 -3.26 -2.64
CA GLY A 64 1.27 -3.65 -3.95
C GLY A 64 2.80 -3.71 -3.96
N PRO A 65 3.40 -4.07 -5.10
CA PRO A 65 4.85 -4.17 -5.22
C PRO A 65 5.51 -2.79 -5.00
N ARG A 66 6.65 -2.76 -4.31
CA ARG A 66 7.43 -1.52 -4.09
C ARG A 66 7.92 -0.91 -5.41
N GLY A 67 8.20 -1.77 -6.39
CA GLY A 67 8.59 -1.40 -7.75
C GLY A 67 9.90 -0.62 -7.83
N THR A 68 10.87 -0.98 -6.98
CA THR A 68 12.26 -0.58 -7.12
C THR A 68 13.09 -1.82 -7.45
N LYS A 69 13.85 -1.77 -8.57
CA LYS A 69 15.01 -2.62 -8.79
C LYS A 69 16.20 -1.86 -8.20
N GLU A 70 16.31 -1.84 -6.86
CA GLU A 70 17.51 -1.27 -6.24
C GLU A 70 18.74 -2.06 -6.74
N SER A 71 19.82 -1.33 -7.00
CA SER A 71 21.05 -1.82 -7.66
C SER A 71 21.47 -3.21 -7.19
N SER A 72 21.52 -4.16 -8.13
CA SER A 72 22.08 -5.51 -7.98
C SER A 72 21.64 -6.30 -6.73
N ASN A 73 20.70 -7.23 -6.91
CA ASN A 73 20.48 -8.44 -6.08
C ASN A 73 19.69 -8.33 -4.75
N GLN A 74 18.71 -7.44 -4.57
CA GLN A 74 18.01 -7.36 -3.27
C GLN A 74 16.48 -7.26 -3.30
N ASN A 75 15.83 -7.35 -4.46
CA ASN A 75 14.38 -7.56 -4.50
C ASN A 75 14.08 -8.53 -5.66
N PRO A 76 13.83 -9.82 -5.37
CA PRO A 76 13.53 -10.78 -6.42
C PRO A 76 12.27 -10.34 -7.17
N ASP A 77 12.17 -10.71 -8.45
CA ASP A 77 10.89 -10.59 -9.14
C ASP A 77 9.85 -11.39 -8.36
N ALA A 78 8.67 -10.81 -8.16
CA ALA A 78 7.66 -11.39 -7.29
C ALA A 78 6.28 -11.32 -7.94
N CYS A 79 5.42 -12.25 -7.53
CA CYS A 79 4.03 -12.25 -7.96
C CYS A 79 3.32 -10.99 -7.43
N VAL A 80 2.70 -10.21 -8.31
CA VAL A 80 1.98 -8.98 -7.88
C VAL A 80 0.74 -9.23 -7.04
N VAL A 81 0.31 -10.49 -6.92
CA VAL A 81 -0.87 -10.92 -6.16
C VAL A 81 -0.51 -11.47 -4.79
N CYS A 82 0.38 -12.49 -4.74
CA CYS A 82 0.72 -13.17 -3.48
C CYS A 82 2.06 -12.73 -2.90
N TYR A 83 2.83 -11.89 -3.61
CA TYR A 83 4.14 -11.38 -3.18
C TYR A 83 5.18 -12.45 -2.88
N LYS A 84 4.99 -13.66 -3.41
CA LYS A 84 6.03 -14.69 -3.38
C LYS A 84 7.08 -14.44 -4.47
N PRO A 85 8.36 -14.73 -4.19
CA PRO A 85 9.41 -14.70 -5.20
C PRO A 85 9.04 -15.55 -6.42
N LEU A 86 9.52 -15.12 -7.58
CA LEU A 86 9.37 -15.81 -8.85
C LEU A 86 10.75 -16.11 -9.41
N GLU A 87 10.93 -17.34 -9.86
CA GLU A 87 12.17 -17.76 -10.50
C GLU A 87 12.24 -17.20 -11.92
N VAL A 88 13.24 -16.35 -12.16
CA VAL A 88 13.53 -15.81 -13.49
C VAL A 88 14.79 -16.47 -14.02
N ASN A 89 14.61 -17.50 -14.84
CA ASN A 89 15.72 -18.25 -15.45
C ASN A 89 16.30 -17.48 -16.66
N GLY A 90 16.71 -16.23 -16.44
CA GLY A 90 17.24 -15.32 -17.47
C GLY A 90 16.19 -14.79 -18.45
N ASN A 91 14.91 -15.11 -18.28
CA ASN A 91 13.83 -14.67 -19.15
C ASN A 91 12.58 -14.22 -18.36
N GLU A 92 12.47 -12.91 -18.13
CA GLU A 92 11.34 -12.29 -17.42
C GLU A 92 9.97 -12.55 -18.08
N SER A 93 9.90 -12.87 -19.39
CA SER A 93 8.62 -13.20 -20.04
C SER A 93 7.98 -14.49 -19.53
N GLN A 94 8.75 -15.38 -18.89
CA GLN A 94 8.25 -16.64 -18.33
C GLN A 94 7.24 -16.39 -17.21
N ILE A 95 7.53 -15.39 -16.37
CA ILE A 95 6.73 -15.05 -15.20
C ILE A 95 5.59 -14.08 -15.50
N MET A 96 5.50 -13.55 -16.73
CA MET A 96 4.45 -12.61 -17.10
C MET A 96 3.11 -13.30 -17.38
N CYS A 97 2.04 -12.57 -17.05
CA CYS A 97 0.67 -12.92 -17.38
C CYS A 97 0.51 -13.20 -18.88
N LYS A 98 0.03 -14.40 -19.21
CA LYS A 98 -0.15 -14.87 -20.59
C LYS A 98 -1.28 -14.16 -21.36
N ASN A 99 -2.15 -13.44 -20.64
CA ASN A 99 -3.22 -12.64 -21.24
C ASN A 99 -2.73 -11.28 -21.80
N GLY A 100 -1.45 -10.93 -21.61
CA GLY A 100 -0.85 -9.75 -22.22
C GLY A 100 -0.96 -8.45 -21.40
N CYS A 101 -1.23 -8.53 -20.09
CA CYS A 101 -1.17 -7.36 -19.20
C CYS A 101 0.25 -7.06 -18.66
N THR A 102 1.23 -7.91 -18.97
CA THR A 102 2.65 -7.81 -18.59
C THR A 102 2.97 -7.81 -17.09
N LEU A 103 1.98 -8.10 -16.24
CA LEU A 103 2.21 -8.24 -14.79
C LEU A 103 2.87 -9.60 -14.46
N PRO A 104 3.88 -9.64 -13.57
CA PRO A 104 4.48 -10.90 -13.13
C PRO A 104 3.57 -11.64 -12.14
N LEU A 105 3.34 -12.93 -12.40
CA LEU A 105 2.41 -13.78 -11.67
C LEU A 105 3.02 -15.19 -11.51
N CYS A 106 2.77 -15.84 -10.37
CA CYS A 106 2.96 -17.28 -10.27
C CYS A 106 1.82 -18.02 -10.98
N ASP A 107 2.01 -19.31 -11.26
CA ASP A 107 1.04 -20.13 -11.99
C ASP A 107 -0.35 -20.11 -11.32
N SER A 108 -0.41 -20.27 -10.00
CA SER A 108 -1.67 -20.23 -9.25
C SER A 108 -2.39 -18.88 -9.39
N CYS A 109 -1.68 -17.76 -9.22
CA CYS A 109 -2.29 -16.43 -9.32
C CYS A 109 -2.67 -16.05 -10.75
N SER A 110 -1.98 -16.61 -11.76
CA SER A 110 -2.32 -16.39 -13.17
C SER A 110 -3.64 -17.04 -13.59
N GLN A 111 -4.07 -18.09 -12.88
CA GLN A 111 -5.35 -18.78 -13.10
C GLN A 111 -6.46 -18.24 -12.19
N GLY A 112 -6.11 -17.52 -11.12
CA GLY A 112 -7.06 -16.91 -10.20
C GLY A 112 -7.65 -15.59 -10.68
N ASN A 113 -8.70 -15.13 -9.99
CA ASN A 113 -9.41 -13.89 -10.32
C ASN A 113 -8.84 -12.63 -9.63
N ARG A 114 -7.92 -12.76 -8.67
CA ARG A 114 -7.40 -11.62 -7.89
C ARG A 114 -6.73 -10.53 -8.73
N HIS A 115 -6.25 -10.86 -9.93
CA HIS A 115 -5.62 -9.90 -10.85
C HIS A 115 -6.50 -9.55 -12.07
N SER A 116 -7.72 -10.09 -12.20
CA SER A 116 -8.49 -10.02 -13.45
C SER A 116 -8.84 -8.58 -13.85
N THR A 117 -9.26 -7.76 -12.88
CA THR A 117 -9.59 -6.35 -13.11
C THR A 117 -8.38 -5.55 -13.57
N GLU A 118 -7.22 -5.78 -12.96
CA GLU A 118 -5.94 -5.15 -13.34
C GLU A 118 -5.50 -5.63 -14.72
N CYS A 119 -5.66 -6.93 -14.99
CA CYS A 119 -5.34 -7.55 -16.27
C CYS A 119 -6.12 -6.92 -17.41
N GLU A 120 -7.43 -6.82 -17.27
CA GLU A 120 -8.32 -6.21 -18.26
C GLU A 120 -7.93 -4.76 -18.52
N LEU A 121 -7.73 -3.98 -17.45
CA LEU A 121 -7.40 -2.56 -17.55
C LEU A 121 -6.05 -2.35 -18.25
N PHE A 122 -5.01 -3.11 -17.87
CA PHE A 122 -3.67 -2.93 -18.43
C PHE A 122 -3.62 -3.40 -19.89
N ARG A 123 -4.32 -4.48 -20.24
CA ARG A 123 -4.49 -4.91 -21.64
C ARG A 123 -5.16 -3.85 -22.48
N ARG A 124 -6.20 -3.19 -21.96
CA ARG A 124 -6.87 -2.07 -22.64
C ARG A 124 -5.93 -0.90 -22.87
N TRP A 125 -5.05 -0.61 -21.92
CA TRP A 125 -4.02 0.42 -22.06
C TRP A 125 -2.86 0.01 -22.98
N LYS A 126 -2.74 -1.26 -23.33
CA LYS A 126 -1.71 -1.84 -24.23
C LYS A 126 -0.28 -1.54 -23.76
N PRO A 127 0.32 -2.40 -22.92
CA PRO A 127 1.72 -2.25 -22.51
C PRO A 127 2.65 -2.34 -23.73
N LYS A 128 3.66 -1.46 -23.81
CA LYS A 128 4.56 -1.34 -24.97
C LYS A 128 5.65 -2.42 -25.03
N ASP A 129 6.12 -2.90 -23.88
CA ASP A 129 7.18 -3.91 -23.79
C ASP A 129 6.68 -5.13 -23.00
N PRO A 130 6.33 -6.23 -23.70
CA PRO A 130 5.86 -7.46 -23.07
C PRO A 130 6.99 -8.41 -22.67
N LYS A 131 8.26 -8.00 -22.75
CA LYS A 131 9.41 -8.87 -22.50
C LYS A 131 10.11 -8.58 -21.18
N LYS A 132 9.87 -7.42 -20.58
CA LYS A 132 10.53 -6.98 -19.34
C LYS A 132 9.54 -6.53 -18.27
N VAL A 133 9.80 -6.91 -17.04
CA VAL A 133 9.13 -6.41 -15.85
C VAL A 133 9.56 -4.95 -15.67
N ILE A 134 8.62 -4.04 -15.89
CA ILE A 134 8.86 -2.60 -15.80
C ILE A 134 8.49 -2.11 -14.38
N PRO A 135 9.46 -1.56 -13.61
CA PRO A 135 9.20 -1.08 -12.25
C PRO A 135 8.10 -0.01 -12.16
N HIS A 136 7.98 0.87 -13.16
CA HIS A 136 6.91 1.86 -13.22
C HIS A 136 5.51 1.25 -13.36
N ILE A 137 5.38 0.14 -14.12
CA ILE A 137 4.11 -0.61 -14.21
C ILE A 137 3.80 -1.27 -12.87
N LEU A 138 4.81 -1.86 -12.20
CA LEU A 138 4.62 -2.45 -10.87
C LEU A 138 4.10 -1.43 -9.86
N ARG A 139 4.73 -0.25 -9.76
CA ARG A 139 4.27 0.82 -8.86
C ARG A 139 2.85 1.29 -9.16
N LEU A 140 2.47 1.31 -10.44
CA LEU A 140 1.15 1.69 -10.88
C LEU A 140 0.05 0.73 -10.41
N VAL A 141 0.37 -0.55 -10.15
CA VAL A 141 -0.60 -1.53 -9.62
C VAL A 141 -1.25 -1.02 -8.33
N SER A 142 -0.47 -0.50 -7.38
CA SER A 142 -1.01 0.04 -6.13
C SER A 142 -1.95 1.23 -6.36
N ILE A 143 -1.65 2.07 -7.34
CA ILE A 143 -2.46 3.24 -7.71
C ILE A 143 -3.78 2.81 -8.36
N VAL A 144 -3.73 1.80 -9.22
CA VAL A 144 -4.90 1.20 -9.86
C VAL A 144 -5.81 0.53 -8.82
N ARG A 145 -5.24 -0.14 -7.82
CA ARG A 145 -6.01 -0.71 -6.71
C ARG A 145 -6.79 0.35 -5.93
N CYS A 146 -6.21 1.54 -5.70
CA CYS A 146 -6.94 2.66 -5.11
C CYS A 146 -8.19 3.01 -5.94
N PHE A 147 -8.07 3.00 -7.26
CA PHE A 147 -9.17 3.34 -8.16
C PHE A 147 -10.38 2.41 -8.03
N PHE A 148 -10.17 1.16 -7.62
CA PHE A 148 -11.21 0.14 -7.44
C PHE A 148 -11.71 -0.01 -5.99
N LEU A 149 -11.32 0.87 -5.07
CA LEU A 149 -11.84 0.86 -3.70
C LEU A 149 -13.36 1.12 -3.70
N ASN A 150 -14.08 0.36 -2.86
CA ASN A 150 -15.49 0.59 -2.59
C ASN A 150 -15.72 1.90 -1.82
N ASP A 151 -16.96 2.33 -1.62
CA ASP A 151 -17.27 3.64 -1.03
C ASP A 151 -16.70 3.83 0.38
N ALA A 152 -16.79 2.82 1.24
CA ALA A 152 -16.26 2.91 2.61
C ALA A 152 -14.73 2.98 2.61
N GLN A 153 -14.08 2.12 1.82
CA GLN A 153 -12.64 2.11 1.63
C GLN A 153 -12.13 3.41 1.00
N ARG A 154 -12.85 3.95 0.02
CA ARG A 154 -12.52 5.20 -0.66
C ARG A 154 -12.61 6.39 0.29
N LYS A 155 -13.64 6.45 1.14
CA LYS A 155 -13.73 7.48 2.20
C LYS A 155 -12.54 7.41 3.15
N LEU A 156 -12.15 6.21 3.58
CA LEU A 156 -10.97 6.01 4.43
C LEU A 156 -9.68 6.40 3.70
N PHE A 157 -9.49 5.96 2.46
CA PHE A 157 -8.32 6.29 1.64
C PHE A 157 -8.16 7.80 1.44
N LEU A 158 -9.23 8.48 1.04
CA LEU A 158 -9.23 9.93 0.81
C LEU A 158 -9.09 10.74 2.12
N SER A 159 -9.17 10.10 3.27
CA SER A 159 -8.90 10.73 4.56
C SER A 159 -7.42 10.74 4.94
N LEU A 160 -6.59 9.95 4.27
CA LEU A 160 -5.15 9.94 4.48
C LEU A 160 -4.52 11.22 3.93
N GLN A 161 -3.48 11.71 4.60
CA GLN A 161 -2.88 13.01 4.27
C GLN A 161 -2.15 12.94 2.92
N PRO A 162 -2.54 13.71 1.89
CA PRO A 162 -1.80 13.76 0.64
C PRO A 162 -0.84 14.95 0.65
N HIS A 163 0.48 14.72 0.64
CA HIS A 163 1.43 15.78 0.32
C HIS A 163 1.76 15.75 -1.18
N SER A 164 1.57 16.87 -1.86
CA SER A 164 1.93 17.02 -3.27
C SER A 164 3.40 17.34 -3.45
N ASP A 165 4.03 16.72 -4.43
CA ASP A 165 5.39 17.01 -4.87
C ASP A 165 5.46 16.94 -6.41
N LYS A 166 6.22 17.84 -7.04
CA LYS A 166 6.47 17.83 -8.49
C LYS A 166 7.05 16.50 -8.99
N TYR A 167 7.84 15.78 -8.18
CA TYR A 167 8.41 14.49 -8.53
C TYR A 167 7.35 13.38 -8.63
N TYR A 168 6.21 13.53 -7.97
CA TYR A 168 5.12 12.55 -8.00
C TYR A 168 4.36 12.56 -9.32
N MET A 169 4.26 13.71 -9.97
CA MET A 169 3.72 13.79 -11.33
C MET A 169 4.63 13.04 -12.32
N LEU A 170 5.95 13.12 -12.14
CA LEU A 170 6.91 12.42 -12.98
C LEU A 170 6.79 10.89 -12.83
N GLU A 171 6.49 10.37 -11.64
CA GLU A 171 6.20 8.96 -11.42
C GLU A 171 5.02 8.48 -12.30
N LEU A 172 3.91 9.24 -12.29
CA LEU A 172 2.74 8.93 -13.11
C LEU A 172 3.03 9.04 -14.61
N GLN A 173 3.78 10.07 -15.04
CA GLN A 173 4.18 10.24 -16.44
C GLN A 173 5.05 9.09 -16.94
N ARG A 174 5.99 8.61 -16.12
CA ARG A 174 6.84 7.45 -16.45
C ARG A 174 6.02 6.17 -16.59
N ALA A 175 5.05 5.95 -15.70
CA ALA A 175 4.14 4.81 -15.81
C ALA A 175 3.25 4.93 -17.06
N ALA A 176 2.68 6.10 -17.34
CA ALA A 176 1.86 6.36 -18.52
C ALA A 176 2.63 6.12 -19.83
N ALA A 177 3.91 6.49 -19.88
CA ALA A 177 4.76 6.28 -21.04
C ALA A 177 4.96 4.80 -21.40
N CYS A 178 4.72 3.87 -20.48
CA CYS A 178 4.80 2.42 -20.71
C CYS A 178 3.61 1.84 -21.48
N PHE A 179 2.56 2.61 -21.72
CA PHE A 179 1.32 2.17 -22.37
C PHE A 179 1.05 2.98 -23.65
N GLU A 180 0.45 2.35 -24.67
CA GLU A 180 0.02 3.05 -25.90
C GLU A 180 -1.24 3.87 -25.66
N ASN A 181 -2.19 3.31 -24.91
CA ASN A 181 -3.54 3.83 -24.71
C ASN A 181 -3.80 4.21 -23.24
N PHE A 182 -2.81 4.82 -22.59
CA PHE A 182 -2.99 5.32 -21.22
C PHE A 182 -4.13 6.35 -21.17
N PRO A 183 -5.00 6.33 -20.15
CA PRO A 183 -6.14 7.23 -20.06
C PRO A 183 -5.70 8.69 -20.00
N LYS A 184 -6.46 9.54 -20.71
CA LYS A 184 -6.28 11.01 -20.73
C LYS A 184 -7.42 11.75 -20.01
N ASP A 185 -8.37 10.99 -19.46
CA ASP A 185 -9.49 11.55 -18.70
C ASP A 185 -8.94 12.32 -17.49
N ARG A 186 -9.40 13.57 -17.35
CA ARG A 186 -8.86 14.49 -16.34
C ARG A 186 -9.16 14.00 -14.92
N GLU A 187 -10.38 13.52 -14.66
CA GLU A 187 -10.75 13.08 -13.31
C GLU A 187 -9.95 11.84 -12.90
N MET A 188 -9.75 10.90 -13.81
CA MET A 188 -8.93 9.71 -13.57
C MET A 188 -7.47 10.07 -13.31
N LEU A 189 -6.89 10.99 -14.09
CA LEU A 189 -5.52 11.45 -13.89
C LEU A 189 -5.35 12.20 -12.56
N GLU A 190 -6.31 13.05 -12.19
CA GLU A 190 -6.33 13.72 -10.88
C GLU A 190 -6.41 12.69 -9.74
N TYR A 191 -7.22 11.64 -9.89
CA TYR A 191 -7.31 10.55 -8.92
C TYR A 191 -6.00 9.75 -8.79
N PHE A 192 -5.36 9.41 -9.91
CA PHE A 192 -4.06 8.72 -9.91
C PHE A 192 -2.98 9.57 -9.27
N TYR A 193 -2.91 10.86 -9.61
CA TYR A 193 -1.95 11.77 -9.00
C TYR A 193 -2.17 11.88 -7.48
N HIS A 194 -3.43 12.07 -7.04
CA HIS A 194 -3.76 12.08 -5.62
C HIS A 194 -3.33 10.78 -4.93
N SER A 195 -3.55 9.63 -5.58
CA SER A 195 -3.15 8.34 -5.05
C SER A 195 -1.64 8.21 -4.89
N VAL A 196 -0.85 8.72 -5.84
CA VAL A 196 0.61 8.77 -5.71
C VAL A 196 1.01 9.64 -4.50
N CYS A 197 0.40 10.80 -4.31
CA CYS A 197 0.65 11.68 -3.16
C CYS A 197 0.33 10.99 -1.81
N VAL A 198 -0.82 10.31 -1.71
CA VAL A 198 -1.19 9.53 -0.52
C VAL A 198 -0.17 8.43 -0.26
N PHE A 199 0.18 7.66 -1.28
CA PHE A 199 1.13 6.56 -1.19
C PHE A 199 2.53 7.01 -0.76
N ASN A 200 3.04 8.10 -1.32
CA ASN A 200 4.38 8.58 -0.97
C ASN A 200 4.42 9.29 0.39
N THR A 201 3.27 9.64 0.97
CA THR A 201 3.18 10.23 2.32
C THR A 201 2.95 9.17 3.41
N ASN A 202 2.10 8.19 3.15
CA ASN A 202 1.52 7.33 4.21
C ASN A 202 1.89 5.85 4.10
N ALA A 203 2.52 5.42 3.00
CA ALA A 203 2.81 4.01 2.82
C ALA A 203 4.00 3.56 3.64
N PHE A 204 3.90 2.34 4.15
CA PHE A 204 5.01 1.62 4.76
C PHE A 204 5.61 0.68 3.72
N ASP A 205 6.94 0.71 3.62
CA ASP A 205 7.71 -0.22 2.81
C ASP A 205 8.27 -1.32 3.72
N GLY A 206 8.07 -2.58 3.35
CA GLY A 206 8.59 -3.72 4.10
C GLY A 206 8.33 -5.03 3.38
N GLY A 207 8.91 -6.11 3.89
CA GLY A 207 8.69 -7.45 3.38
C GLY A 207 8.34 -8.42 4.49
N SER A 208 7.79 -9.56 4.10
CA SER A 208 7.65 -10.71 4.99
C SER A 208 8.72 -11.72 4.60
N ARG A 209 9.47 -12.21 5.59
CA ARG A 209 10.32 -13.39 5.40
C ARG A 209 9.45 -14.62 5.66
N GLU A 210 8.78 -15.11 4.63
CA GLU A 210 8.21 -16.46 4.72
C GLU A 210 9.37 -17.47 4.64
N MET A 211 9.56 -18.23 5.73
CA MET A 211 10.34 -19.47 5.79
C MET A 211 11.67 -19.51 5.01
N GLY A 212 12.56 -18.54 5.24
CA GLY A 212 13.93 -18.58 4.70
C GLY A 212 14.07 -18.19 3.23
N GLU A 213 13.00 -17.72 2.58
CA GLU A 213 13.05 -17.14 1.23
C GLU A 213 13.59 -15.70 1.24
N GLU A 214 14.04 -15.22 0.07
CA GLU A 214 14.43 -13.83 -0.12
C GLU A 214 13.27 -12.87 0.18
N GLU A 215 13.58 -11.78 0.87
CA GLU A 215 12.59 -10.81 1.33
C GLU A 215 12.01 -10.02 0.15
N VAL A 216 10.76 -10.33 -0.23
CA VAL A 216 10.01 -9.53 -1.21
C VAL A 216 9.49 -8.27 -0.54
N ARG A 217 9.92 -7.11 -1.03
CA ARG A 217 9.47 -5.81 -0.53
C ARG A 217 8.18 -5.36 -1.20
N VAL A 218 7.18 -5.09 -0.39
CA VAL A 218 5.92 -4.44 -0.75
C VAL A 218 5.87 -3.01 -0.24
N ARG A 219 4.91 -2.25 -0.76
CA ARG A 219 4.46 -0.98 -0.20
C ARG A 219 2.99 -1.08 0.13
N ALA A 220 2.59 -0.64 1.31
CA ALA A 220 1.20 -0.77 1.75
C ALA A 220 0.71 0.44 2.54
N LEU A 221 -0.56 0.77 2.34
CA LEU A 221 -1.31 1.76 3.12
C LEU A 221 -2.03 1.06 4.27
N PHE A 222 -1.63 1.40 5.49
CA PHE A 222 -2.23 0.93 6.73
C PHE A 222 -2.92 2.11 7.42
N PRO A 223 -4.25 2.28 7.27
CA PRO A 223 -4.91 3.54 7.63
C PRO A 223 -4.79 3.95 9.10
N LEU A 224 -4.76 2.99 10.02
CA LEU A 224 -4.52 3.27 11.43
C LEU A 224 -3.05 3.56 11.67
N ALA A 225 -2.13 2.71 11.19
CA ALA A 225 -0.70 2.91 11.41
C ALA A 225 -0.18 4.22 10.78
N ALA A 226 -0.77 4.67 9.67
CA ALA A 226 -0.49 5.95 9.03
C ALA A 226 -0.84 7.19 9.89
N MET A 227 -1.60 7.01 10.98
CA MET A 227 -1.88 8.08 11.94
C MET A 227 -0.78 8.23 13.01
N LEU A 228 0.27 7.41 12.99
CA LEU A 228 1.43 7.61 13.86
C LEU A 228 2.19 8.85 13.40
N ASN A 229 2.31 9.84 14.28
CA ASN A 229 3.14 11.01 14.01
C ASN A 229 4.63 10.71 14.24
N HIS A 230 5.48 11.35 13.45
CA HIS A 230 6.93 11.16 13.52
C HIS A 230 7.53 11.82 14.76
N GLN A 231 8.45 11.11 15.42
CA GLN A 231 9.34 11.64 16.45
C GLN A 231 10.71 10.96 16.35
N CYS A 232 11.80 11.74 16.35
CA CYS A 232 13.16 11.22 16.20
C CYS A 232 13.58 10.23 17.29
N SER A 233 13.00 10.36 18.50
CA SER A 233 13.15 9.41 19.61
C SER A 233 11.80 8.73 19.85
N PRO A 234 11.45 7.69 19.06
CA PRO A 234 10.12 7.12 19.08
C PRO A 234 9.83 6.37 20.39
N ASN A 235 8.55 6.12 20.65
CA ASN A 235 8.09 5.25 21.74
C ASN A 235 7.47 3.95 21.23
N ALA A 236 7.35 3.80 19.91
CA ALA A 236 6.86 2.60 19.24
C ALA A 236 7.71 2.30 17.99
N ASP A 237 7.74 1.04 17.60
CA ASP A 237 8.36 0.57 16.36
C ASP A 237 7.39 -0.36 15.62
N HIS A 238 7.66 -0.61 14.34
CA HIS A 238 6.80 -1.39 13.47
C HIS A 238 7.54 -2.56 12.81
N HIS A 239 6.82 -3.65 12.56
CA HIS A 239 7.27 -4.71 11.67
C HIS A 239 6.09 -5.27 10.87
N PHE A 240 6.40 -5.93 9.77
CA PHE A 240 5.42 -6.64 8.95
C PHE A 240 5.26 -8.07 9.49
N GLU A 241 4.03 -8.47 9.83
CA GLU A 241 3.70 -9.87 10.15
C GLU A 241 3.56 -10.68 8.84
N ASN A 242 3.06 -10.02 7.80
CA ASN A 242 2.98 -10.49 6.42
C ASN A 242 2.85 -9.24 5.51
N PRO A 243 2.86 -9.37 4.16
CA PRO A 243 2.77 -8.20 3.27
C PRO A 243 1.52 -7.34 3.45
N GLU A 244 0.47 -7.89 4.06
CA GLU A 244 -0.84 -7.25 4.23
C GLU A 244 -1.14 -6.87 5.69
N THR A 245 -0.23 -7.10 6.64
CA THR A 245 -0.43 -6.81 8.07
C THR A 245 0.80 -6.20 8.71
N ILE A 246 0.63 -5.01 9.32
CA ILE A 246 1.66 -4.34 10.11
C ILE A 246 1.33 -4.45 11.60
N VAL A 247 2.37 -4.58 12.42
CA VAL A 247 2.28 -4.67 13.87
C VAL A 247 3.10 -3.55 14.49
N ILE A 248 2.50 -2.78 15.41
CA ILE A 248 3.17 -1.71 16.14
C ILE A 248 3.38 -2.16 17.59
N THR A 249 4.62 -2.05 18.07
CA THR A 249 5.03 -2.49 19.41
C THR A 249 5.67 -1.32 20.15
N ALA A 250 5.39 -1.19 21.45
CA ALA A 250 6.05 -0.18 22.28
C ALA A 250 7.53 -0.51 22.48
N VAL A 251 8.44 0.45 22.28
CA VAL A 251 9.89 0.26 22.55
C VAL A 251 10.30 0.74 23.95
N ARG A 252 9.41 1.47 24.62
CA ARG A 252 9.55 1.95 26.01
C ARG A 252 8.15 2.11 26.61
N PRO A 253 8.01 2.20 27.95
CA PRO A 253 6.70 2.38 28.57
C PRO A 253 5.99 3.65 28.05
N ILE A 254 4.69 3.55 27.79
CA ILE A 254 3.83 4.66 27.34
C ILE A 254 2.73 4.87 28.37
N LYS A 255 2.49 6.12 28.77
CA LYS A 255 1.41 6.49 29.70
C LYS A 255 0.15 6.88 28.92
N GLY A 256 -1.00 6.43 29.43
CA GLY A 256 -2.33 6.72 28.87
C GLY A 256 -2.93 8.04 29.33
#